data_AF-A0A7C3WBK4-F1
#
_entry.id   AF-A0A7C3WBK4-F1
#
_cell.length_a   1.000
_cell.length_b   1.000
_cell.length_c   1.000
_cell.angle_alpha   90.00
_cell.angle_beta   90.00
_cell.angle_gamma   90.00
#
_symmetry.space_group_name_H-M   'P 1'
#
loop_
_entity.id
_entity.type
_entity.pdbx_description
1 polymer ?
#
loop_
_entity_poly.entity_id
_entity_poly.type
_entity_poly.pdbx_seq_one_letter_code
_entity_poly.pdbx_strand_id
1 'polypeptide(L)'
;MSSVEEEVRFRAVYLTIALLSLALVVALLTYAGLEFFLHRSEGVGDSLVHIQNKPFEFPEPEYFPIYAKPVTWLYVGMVLCWFSVLELNRSRLMRYSMFRLSIFRLVAFLILCISAYEVLYNFTIWGALMAYQATTGNIIPDILVNKSPNPETPWNLVFATKLFTALSAISAYTLWYLYRIEHAIKARKE
;
A
#
# COMPACT_ATOMS: atom_id res chain seq x y z
N MET A 1 -20.89 -11.60 28.77
CA MET A 1 -19.59 -11.95 28.17
C MET A 1 -18.52 -11.30 29.04
N SER A 2 -17.48 -12.03 29.44
CA SER A 2 -16.44 -11.44 30.29
C SER A 2 -15.56 -10.50 29.46
N SER A 3 -15.06 -9.41 30.06
CA SER A 3 -14.17 -8.44 29.37
C SER A 3 -12.92 -9.10 28.77
N VAL A 4 -12.47 -10.22 29.37
CA VAL A 4 -11.35 -11.03 28.91
C VAL A 4 -11.67 -11.76 27.61
N GLU A 5 -12.87 -12.32 27.46
CA GLU A 5 -13.29 -13.01 26.23
C GLU A 5 -13.39 -12.05 25.03
N GLU A 6 -13.84 -10.81 25.27
CA GLU A 6 -13.90 -9.78 24.24
C GLU A 6 -12.51 -9.36 23.76
N GLU A 7 -11.55 -9.19 24.68
CA GLU A 7 -10.16 -8.87 24.34
C GLU A 7 -9.48 -9.98 23.53
N VAL A 8 -9.73 -11.25 23.90
CA VAL A 8 -9.20 -12.41 23.16
C VAL A 8 -9.80 -12.47 21.75
N ARG A 9 -11.12 -12.30 21.60
CA ARG A 9 -11.77 -12.28 20.28
C ARG A 9 -11.29 -11.13 19.42
N PHE A 10 -11.18 -9.93 19.99
CA PHE A 10 -10.63 -8.77 19.30
C PHE A 10 -9.23 -9.07 18.76
N ARG A 11 -8.33 -9.54 19.63
CA ARG A 11 -6.96 -9.86 19.22
C ARG A 11 -6.91 -10.97 18.15
N ALA A 12 -7.75 -11.98 18.25
CA ALA A 12 -7.83 -13.05 17.26
C ALA A 12 -8.22 -12.50 15.88
N VAL A 13 -9.24 -11.65 15.80
CA VAL A 13 -9.69 -11.03 14.53
C VAL A 13 -8.55 -10.26 13.86
N TYR A 14 -7.91 -9.34 14.58
CA TYR A 14 -6.81 -8.55 14.01
C TYR A 14 -5.60 -9.40 13.63
N LEU A 15 -5.31 -10.46 14.39
CA LEU A 15 -4.24 -11.40 14.06
C LEU A 15 -4.56 -12.15 12.76
N THR A 16 -5.79 -12.65 12.61
CA THR A 16 -6.22 -13.32 11.38
C THR A 16 -6.14 -12.36 10.18
N ILE A 17 -6.63 -11.13 10.31
CA ILE A 17 -6.54 -10.12 9.25
C ILE A 17 -5.06 -9.83 8.91
N ALA A 18 -4.20 -9.64 9.92
CA ALA A 18 -2.78 -9.41 9.72
C ALA A 18 -2.10 -10.56 8.97
N LEU A 19 -2.37 -11.81 9.35
CA LEU A 19 -1.76 -12.98 8.71
C LEU A 19 -2.24 -13.17 7.28
N LEU A 20 -3.55 -13.02 7.03
CA LEU A 20 -4.12 -13.13 5.67
C LEU A 20 -3.59 -12.03 4.75
N SER A 21 -3.58 -10.78 5.23
CA SER A 21 -3.06 -9.64 4.46
C SER A 21 -1.55 -9.75 4.23
N LEU A 22 -0.78 -10.20 5.22
CA LEU A 22 0.65 -10.47 5.05
C LEU A 22 0.89 -11.59 4.02
N ALA A 23 0.15 -12.69 4.10
CA ALA A 23 0.26 -13.79 3.13
C ALA A 23 -0.05 -13.32 1.71
N LEU A 24 -1.08 -12.50 1.54
CA LEU A 24 -1.43 -11.88 0.25
C LEU A 24 -0.31 -10.97 -0.27
N VAL A 25 0.23 -10.08 0.57
CA VAL A 25 1.33 -9.18 0.19
C VAL A 25 2.56 -9.98 -0.23
N VAL A 26 2.95 -10.98 0.58
CA VAL A 26 4.09 -11.85 0.27
C VAL A 26 3.86 -12.59 -1.04
N ALA A 27 2.70 -13.22 -1.23
CA ALA A 27 2.39 -13.96 -2.47
C ALA A 27 2.47 -13.06 -3.71
N LEU A 28 1.92 -11.85 -3.65
CA LEU A 28 1.94 -10.91 -4.77
C LEU A 28 3.34 -10.36 -5.06
N LEU A 29 4.13 -10.05 -4.03
CA LEU A 29 5.51 -9.61 -4.21
C LEU A 29 6.40 -10.75 -4.74
N THR A 30 6.20 -11.98 -4.26
CA THR A 30 6.89 -13.17 -4.78
C THR A 30 6.53 -13.41 -6.24
N TYR A 31 5.25 -13.35 -6.60
CA TYR A 31 4.80 -13.45 -7.99
C TYR A 31 5.44 -12.36 -8.87
N ALA A 32 5.37 -11.09 -8.44
CA ALA A 32 5.94 -9.97 -9.19
C ALA A 32 7.46 -10.13 -9.38
N GLY A 33 8.17 -10.56 -8.34
CA GLY A 33 9.61 -10.82 -8.38
C GLY A 33 9.95 -11.98 -9.33
N LEU A 34 9.25 -13.10 -9.23
CA LEU A 34 9.44 -14.25 -10.12
C LEU A 34 9.20 -13.87 -11.58
N GLU A 35 8.12 -13.17 -11.88
CA GLU A 35 7.82 -12.65 -13.22
C GLU A 35 8.91 -11.72 -13.74
N PHE A 36 9.39 -10.80 -12.89
CA PHE A 36 10.48 -9.89 -13.24
C PHE A 36 11.78 -10.65 -13.59
N PHE A 37 12.15 -11.67 -12.82
CA PHE A 37 13.38 -12.44 -13.04
C PHE A 37 13.28 -13.44 -14.20
N LEU A 38 12.14 -14.12 -14.36
CA LEU A 38 11.97 -15.18 -15.36
C LEU A 38 11.70 -14.61 -16.76
N HIS A 39 10.86 -13.59 -16.86
CA HIS A 39 10.41 -13.05 -18.15
C HIS A 39 11.09 -11.74 -18.54
N ARG A 40 12.01 -11.22 -17.71
CA ARG A 40 12.65 -9.89 -17.89
C ARG A 40 11.61 -8.81 -18.21
N SER A 41 10.64 -8.65 -17.31
CA SER A 41 9.58 -7.63 -17.41
C SER A 41 10.16 -6.27 -17.82
N GLU A 42 9.52 -5.62 -18.80
CA GLU A 42 9.99 -4.36 -19.38
C GLU A 42 10.00 -3.21 -18.36
N GLY A 43 9.09 -3.23 -17.39
CA GLY A 43 9.05 -2.28 -16.28
C GLY A 43 8.77 -2.90 -14.91
N VAL A 44 9.15 -2.16 -13.87
CA VAL A 44 8.87 -2.47 -12.47
C VAL A 44 7.37 -2.36 -12.21
N GLY A 45 6.77 -3.47 -11.76
CA GLY A 45 5.36 -3.53 -11.38
C GLY A 45 4.39 -3.86 -12.52
N ASP A 46 4.86 -3.98 -13.77
CA ASP A 46 4.02 -4.30 -14.92
C ASP A 46 3.23 -5.60 -14.70
N SER A 47 3.89 -6.65 -14.20
CA SER A 47 3.27 -7.96 -13.92
C SER A 47 2.07 -7.91 -12.96
N LEU A 48 1.96 -6.85 -12.16
CA LEU A 48 0.84 -6.62 -11.24
C LEU A 48 -0.27 -5.74 -11.83
N VAL A 49 -0.08 -5.24 -13.03
CA VAL A 49 -0.98 -4.29 -13.71
C VAL A 49 -1.51 -4.88 -15.01
N HIS A 50 -0.65 -5.47 -15.83
CA HIS A 50 -0.99 -6.04 -17.14
C HIS A 50 -0.11 -7.25 -17.48
N ILE A 51 -0.62 -8.10 -18.37
CA ILE A 51 0.13 -9.20 -18.98
C ILE A 51 0.02 -9.03 -20.49
N GLN A 52 1.15 -9.03 -21.21
CA GLN A 52 1.18 -8.85 -22.68
C GLN A 52 0.38 -7.62 -23.16
N ASN A 53 0.52 -6.48 -22.48
CA ASN A 53 -0.21 -5.23 -22.75
C ASN A 53 -1.74 -5.30 -22.63
N LYS A 54 -2.28 -6.37 -22.03
CA LYS A 54 -3.70 -6.50 -21.68
C LYS A 54 -3.89 -6.33 -20.17
N PRO A 55 -4.95 -5.62 -19.73
CA PRO A 55 -5.25 -5.50 -18.31
C PRO A 55 -5.30 -6.86 -17.64
N PHE A 56 -4.56 -7.02 -16.54
CA PHE A 56 -4.60 -8.25 -15.76
C PHE A 56 -5.46 -8.03 -14.52
N GLU A 57 -6.61 -8.70 -14.50
CA GLU A 57 -7.57 -8.63 -13.41
C GLU A 57 -7.69 -10.00 -12.73
N PHE A 58 -7.73 -9.97 -11.41
CA PHE A 58 -7.87 -11.17 -10.60
C PHE A 58 -8.88 -10.90 -9.47
N PRO A 59 -9.78 -11.84 -9.15
CA PRO A 59 -10.21 -12.96 -9.98
C PRO A 59 -10.76 -12.51 -11.35
N GLU A 60 -10.93 -13.42 -12.30
CA GLU A 60 -11.41 -13.08 -13.64
C GLU A 60 -12.85 -12.48 -13.59
N PRO A 61 -13.08 -11.34 -14.26
CA PRO A 61 -14.36 -10.62 -14.20
C PRO A 61 -15.56 -11.43 -14.70
N GLU A 62 -15.32 -12.37 -15.62
CA GLU A 62 -16.35 -13.24 -16.18
C GLU A 62 -17.01 -14.13 -15.11
N TYR A 63 -16.25 -14.52 -14.08
CA TYR A 63 -16.70 -15.43 -13.04
C TYR A 63 -16.98 -14.76 -11.70
N PHE A 64 -16.42 -13.58 -11.44
CA PHE A 64 -16.48 -12.92 -10.13
C PHE A 64 -16.96 -11.47 -10.21
N PRO A 65 -17.92 -11.06 -9.36
CA PRO A 65 -18.43 -9.68 -9.34
C PRO A 65 -17.45 -8.68 -8.72
N ILE A 66 -16.47 -9.15 -7.96
CA ILE A 66 -15.43 -8.33 -7.34
C ILE A 66 -14.09 -8.78 -7.94
N TYR A 67 -13.56 -7.94 -8.80
CA TYR A 67 -12.27 -8.14 -9.46
C TYR A 67 -11.46 -6.85 -9.39
N ALA A 68 -10.15 -6.99 -9.34
CA ALA A 68 -9.25 -5.86 -9.41
C ALA A 68 -7.89 -6.30 -9.94
N LYS A 69 -7.08 -5.34 -10.38
CA LYS A 69 -5.68 -5.61 -10.71
C LYS A 69 -4.93 -6.16 -9.49
N PRO A 70 -3.98 -7.10 -9.65
CA PRO A 70 -3.15 -7.59 -8.54
C PRO A 70 -2.54 -6.48 -7.69
N VAL A 71 -2.10 -5.37 -8.30
CA VAL A 71 -1.59 -4.22 -7.56
C VAL A 71 -2.63 -3.57 -6.62
N THR A 72 -3.92 -3.63 -6.95
CA THR A 72 -4.99 -3.16 -6.06
C THR A 72 -5.12 -4.06 -4.85
N TRP A 73 -5.00 -5.38 -5.02
CA TRP A 73 -4.96 -6.33 -3.90
C TRP A 73 -3.72 -6.16 -3.04
N LEU A 74 -2.57 -5.85 -3.66
CA LEU A 74 -1.35 -5.49 -2.94
C LEU A 74 -1.57 -4.23 -2.08
N TYR A 75 -2.16 -3.18 -2.65
CA TYR A 75 -2.53 -1.95 -1.93
C TYR A 75 -3.39 -2.25 -0.70
N VAL A 76 -4.48 -3.01 -0.88
CA VAL A 76 -5.40 -3.38 0.21
C VAL A 76 -4.68 -4.20 1.27
N GLY A 77 -3.89 -5.20 0.85
CA GLY A 77 -3.11 -6.05 1.73
C GLY A 77 -2.13 -5.25 2.60
N MET A 78 -1.38 -4.32 2.00
CA MET A 78 -0.43 -3.48 2.73
C MET A 78 -1.12 -2.63 3.80
N VAL A 79 -2.22 -1.96 3.45
CA VAL A 79 -2.97 -1.08 4.37
C VAL A 79 -3.58 -1.88 5.52
N LEU A 80 -4.25 -3.00 5.22
CA LEU A 80 -4.88 -3.85 6.24
C LEU A 80 -3.84 -4.52 7.15
N CYS A 81 -2.72 -4.96 6.59
CA CYS A 81 -1.63 -5.55 7.36
C CYS A 81 -1.09 -4.54 8.35
N TRP A 82 -0.76 -3.33 7.91
CA TRP A 82 -0.22 -2.30 8.78
C TRP A 82 -1.21 -1.84 9.86
N PHE A 83 -2.48 -1.61 9.48
CA PHE A 83 -3.56 -1.28 10.39
C PHE A 83 -3.66 -2.31 11.53
N SER A 84 -3.66 -3.60 11.16
CA SER A 84 -3.76 -4.70 12.12
C SER A 84 -2.53 -4.80 13.02
N VAL A 85 -1.33 -4.57 12.48
CA VAL A 85 -0.09 -4.53 13.27
C VAL A 85 -0.13 -3.44 14.34
N LEU A 86 -0.62 -2.24 14.02
CA LEU A 86 -0.73 -1.15 14.99
C LEU A 86 -1.73 -1.46 16.12
N GLU A 87 -2.88 -2.03 15.79
CA GLU A 87 -3.90 -2.41 16.77
C GLU A 87 -3.41 -3.56 17.68
N LEU A 88 -2.80 -4.60 17.12
CA LEU A 88 -2.22 -5.70 17.89
C LEU A 88 -1.11 -5.26 18.85
N ASN A 89 -0.36 -4.21 18.48
CA ASN A 89 0.73 -3.68 19.28
C ASN A 89 0.32 -2.51 20.19
N ARG A 90 -0.97 -2.21 20.33
CA ARG A 90 -1.48 -1.11 21.15
C ARG A 90 -0.93 -1.12 22.58
N SER A 91 -0.96 -2.27 23.26
CA SER A 91 -0.45 -2.42 24.64
C SER A 91 1.06 -2.20 24.76
N ARG A 92 1.81 -2.48 23.69
CA ARG A 92 3.25 -2.21 23.62
C ARG A 92 3.51 -0.72 23.40
N LEU A 93 2.77 -0.09 22.50
CA LEU A 93 2.88 1.34 22.20
C LEU A 93 2.48 2.23 23.39
N MET A 94 1.47 1.84 24.16
CA MET A 94 1.09 2.52 25.41
C MET A 94 2.19 2.53 26.48
N ARG A 95 3.17 1.62 26.39
CA ARG A 95 4.32 1.55 27.32
C ARG A 95 5.55 2.32 26.82
N TYR A 96 5.49 2.92 25.63
CA TYR A 96 6.61 3.68 25.10
C TYR A 96 6.74 5.04 25.79
N SER A 97 7.98 5.53 25.85
CA SER A 97 8.23 6.91 26.30
C SER A 97 7.73 7.91 25.25
N MET A 98 7.35 9.10 25.70
CA MET A 98 6.91 10.19 24.81
C MET A 98 7.97 10.52 23.75
N PHE A 99 9.25 10.39 24.08
CA PHE A 99 10.34 10.59 23.13
C PHE A 99 10.31 9.57 21.98
N ARG A 100 10.11 8.28 22.27
CA ARG A 100 10.03 7.23 21.23
C ARG A 100 8.81 7.42 20.33
N LEU A 101 7.66 7.79 20.92
CA LEU A 101 6.44 8.09 20.15
C LEU A 101 6.64 9.30 19.25
N SER A 102 7.28 10.37 19.74
CA SER A 102 7.61 11.54 18.94
C SER A 102 8.54 11.24 17.75
N ILE A 103 9.58 10.41 17.95
CA ILE A 103 10.45 9.97 16.84
C ILE A 103 9.63 9.16 15.81
N PHE A 104 8.81 8.21 16.27
CA PHE A 104 8.01 7.41 15.37
C PHE A 104 7.01 8.27 14.57
N ARG A 105 6.40 9.27 15.23
CA ARG A 105 5.53 10.25 14.58
C ARG A 105 6.29 11.10 13.56
N LEU A 106 7.51 11.54 13.87
CA LEU A 106 8.36 12.28 12.92
C LEU A 106 8.67 11.45 11.68
N VAL A 107 9.05 10.18 11.85
CA VAL A 107 9.32 9.28 10.72
C VAL A 107 8.07 9.06 9.88
N ALA A 108 6.92 8.79 10.51
CA ALA A 108 5.65 8.67 9.79
C ALA A 108 5.28 9.94 9.02
N PHE A 109 5.54 11.12 9.60
CA PHE A 109 5.32 12.41 8.94
C PHE A 109 6.21 12.59 7.71
N LEU A 110 7.51 12.29 7.82
CA LEU A 110 8.43 12.37 6.69
C LEU A 110 8.02 11.44 5.54
N ILE A 111 7.66 10.18 5.86
CA ILE A 111 7.18 9.22 4.86
C ILE A 111 5.89 9.73 4.22
N LEU A 112 4.97 10.32 4.99
CA LEU A 112 3.75 10.92 4.44
C LEU A 112 4.08 12.04 3.44
N CYS A 113 4.97 12.98 3.78
CA CYS A 113 5.35 14.07 2.88
C CYS A 113 5.96 13.55 1.57
N ILE A 114 6.90 12.61 1.66
CA ILE A 114 7.56 12.02 0.49
C ILE A 114 6.54 11.28 -0.37
N SER A 115 5.75 10.38 0.22
CA SER A 115 4.78 9.57 -0.53
C SER A 115 3.66 10.42 -1.13
N ALA A 116 3.18 11.45 -0.42
CA ALA A 116 2.13 12.34 -0.93
C ALA A 116 2.64 13.15 -2.14
N TYR A 117 3.89 13.62 -2.10
CA TYR A 117 4.53 14.23 -3.26
C TYR A 117 4.60 13.25 -4.43
N GLU A 118 5.05 12.01 -4.19
CA GLU A 118 5.16 10.97 -5.23
C GLU A 118 3.79 10.62 -5.85
N VAL A 119 2.71 10.61 -5.06
CA VAL A 119 1.35 10.43 -5.61
C VAL A 119 1.04 11.53 -6.63
N LEU A 120 1.25 12.80 -6.26
CA LEU A 120 0.99 13.94 -7.15
C LEU A 120 1.89 13.92 -8.40
N TYR A 121 3.17 13.60 -8.21
CA TYR A 121 4.14 13.47 -9.29
C TYR A 121 3.73 12.40 -10.30
N ASN A 122 3.38 11.20 -9.82
CA ASN A 122 2.95 10.10 -10.67
C ASN A 122 1.63 10.41 -11.40
N PHE A 123 0.64 11.01 -10.73
CA PHE A 123 -0.60 11.46 -11.37
C PHE A 123 -0.34 12.52 -12.46
N THR A 124 0.62 13.42 -12.24
CA THR A 124 0.97 14.47 -13.21
C THR A 124 1.58 13.86 -14.48
N ILE A 125 2.54 12.95 -14.34
CA ILE A 125 3.15 12.26 -15.49
C ILE A 125 2.11 11.38 -16.19
N TRP A 126 1.31 10.64 -15.42
CA TRP A 126 0.28 9.77 -15.97
C TRP A 126 -0.75 10.56 -16.79
N GLY A 127 -1.23 11.69 -16.27
CA GLY A 127 -2.10 12.61 -16.99
C GLY A 127 -1.48 13.16 -18.27
N ALA A 128 -0.22 13.58 -18.22
CA ALA A 128 0.49 14.10 -19.40
C ALA A 128 0.65 13.04 -20.50
N LEU A 129 1.02 11.80 -20.14
CA LEU A 129 1.15 10.70 -21.09
C LEU A 129 -0.20 10.25 -21.67
N MET A 130 -1.26 10.22 -20.85
CA MET A 130 -2.62 9.95 -21.34
C MET A 130 -3.09 11.04 -22.31
N ALA A 131 -2.82 12.31 -22.03
CA ALA A 131 -3.14 13.41 -22.94
C ALA A 131 -2.41 13.28 -24.29
N TYR A 132 -1.14 12.86 -24.27
CA TYR A 132 -0.40 12.54 -25.50
C TYR A 132 -1.03 11.36 -26.26
N GLN A 133 -1.36 10.26 -25.59
CA GLN A 133 -2.03 9.11 -26.21
C GLN A 133 -3.41 9.46 -26.80
N ALA A 134 -4.13 10.41 -26.20
CA ALA A 134 -5.40 10.89 -26.75
C ALA A 134 -5.22 11.53 -28.14
N THR A 135 -4.04 12.10 -28.45
CA THR A 135 -3.74 12.64 -29.78
C THR A 135 -3.47 11.57 -30.84
N THR A 136 -3.05 10.38 -30.42
CA THR A 136 -2.76 9.24 -31.31
C THR A 136 -3.92 8.26 -31.44
N GLY A 137 -5.02 8.48 -30.70
CA GLY A 137 -6.26 7.71 -30.79
C GLY A 137 -6.26 6.37 -30.04
N ASN A 138 -5.19 6.03 -29.31
CA ASN A 138 -5.09 4.80 -28.54
C ASN A 138 -4.68 5.08 -27.08
N ILE A 139 -5.67 5.20 -26.20
CA ILE A 139 -5.47 5.48 -24.78
C ILE A 139 -5.46 4.16 -24.02
N ILE A 140 -4.27 3.70 -23.64
CA ILE A 140 -4.08 2.51 -22.81
C ILE A 140 -3.33 2.96 -21.56
N PRO A 141 -4.05 3.26 -20.47
CA PRO A 141 -3.44 3.86 -19.28
C PRO A 141 -2.55 2.89 -18.51
N ASP A 142 -2.78 1.59 -18.66
CA ASP A 142 -2.15 0.53 -17.88
C ASP A 142 -0.69 0.26 -18.29
N ILE A 143 -0.34 0.55 -19.55
CA ILE A 143 1.02 0.34 -20.10
C ILE A 143 1.92 1.56 -19.93
N LEU A 144 1.42 2.63 -19.30
CA LEU A 144 2.16 3.88 -19.16
C LEU A 144 3.21 3.75 -18.06
N VAL A 145 4.46 4.06 -18.42
CA VAL A 145 5.62 3.93 -17.53
C VAL A 145 6.39 5.25 -17.42
N ASN A 146 7.01 5.50 -16.27
CA ASN A 146 8.01 6.54 -16.11
C ASN A 146 9.40 5.98 -16.44
N LYS A 147 10.05 6.52 -17.48
CA LYS A 147 11.40 6.13 -17.93
C LYS A 147 12.52 6.93 -17.25
N SER A 148 12.19 7.94 -16.45
CA SER A 148 13.18 8.74 -15.72
C SER A 148 13.38 8.18 -14.31
N PRO A 149 14.61 8.18 -13.75
CA PRO A 149 15.87 8.58 -14.39
C PRO A 149 16.53 7.45 -15.21
N ASN A 150 16.10 6.19 -15.02
CA ASN A 150 16.68 5.03 -15.71
C ASN A 150 15.69 4.42 -16.71
N PRO A 151 15.88 4.61 -18.03
CA PRO A 151 15.02 4.04 -19.05
C PRO A 151 15.09 2.51 -19.15
N GLU A 152 16.15 1.87 -18.63
CA GLU A 152 16.31 0.41 -18.66
C GLU A 152 15.42 -0.28 -17.62
N THR A 153 15.00 0.44 -16.57
CA THR A 153 14.13 -0.08 -15.51
C THR A 153 12.99 0.91 -15.23
N PRO A 154 12.11 1.15 -16.21
CA PRO A 154 11.02 2.09 -16.05
C PRO A 154 10.00 1.58 -15.03
N TRP A 155 9.28 2.48 -14.38
CA TRP A 155 8.26 2.12 -13.39
C TRP A 155 6.87 2.29 -13.97
N ASN A 156 6.03 1.27 -13.82
CA ASN A 156 4.63 1.38 -14.21
C ASN A 156 3.91 2.44 -13.36
N LEU A 157 3.22 3.37 -14.02
CA LEU A 157 2.58 4.50 -13.33
C LEU A 157 1.38 4.08 -12.50
N VAL A 158 0.61 3.08 -12.94
CA VAL A 158 -0.50 2.53 -12.16
C VAL A 158 0.05 1.84 -10.91
N PHE A 159 1.16 1.12 -11.05
CA PHE A 159 1.83 0.48 -9.93
C PHE A 159 2.38 1.49 -8.93
N ALA A 160 3.23 2.42 -9.39
CA ALA A 160 3.86 3.43 -8.57
C ALA A 160 2.82 4.27 -7.81
N THR A 161 1.79 4.76 -8.51
CA THR A 161 0.73 5.57 -7.91
C THR A 161 0.04 4.83 -6.77
N LYS A 162 -0.34 3.56 -6.96
CA LYS A 162 -0.99 2.76 -5.91
C LYS A 162 -0.06 2.47 -4.74
N LEU A 163 1.20 2.15 -5.00
CA LEU A 163 2.18 1.87 -3.96
C LEU A 163 2.42 3.11 -3.08
N PHE A 164 2.64 4.29 -3.69
CA PHE A 164 2.82 5.53 -2.93
C PHE A 164 1.53 5.97 -2.24
N THR A 165 0.37 5.73 -2.83
CA THR A 165 -0.92 5.97 -2.16
C THR A 165 -1.09 5.08 -0.92
N ALA A 166 -0.68 3.80 -0.98
CA ALA A 166 -0.68 2.91 0.17
C ALA A 166 0.24 3.44 1.27
N LEU A 167 1.45 3.88 0.92
CA LEU A 167 2.40 4.46 1.87
C LEU A 167 1.86 5.74 2.50
N SER A 168 1.21 6.62 1.72
CA SER A 168 0.57 7.82 2.26
C SER A 168 -0.56 7.47 3.23
N ALA A 169 -1.42 6.50 2.89
CA ALA A 169 -2.50 6.05 3.76
C ALA A 169 -1.97 5.42 5.06
N ILE A 170 -0.96 4.56 4.96
CA ILE A 170 -0.27 3.93 6.09
C ILE A 170 0.32 4.99 7.02
N SER A 171 1.04 5.96 6.47
CA SER A 171 1.68 7.01 7.25
C SER A 171 0.67 7.96 7.88
N ALA A 172 -0.36 8.38 7.15
CA ALA A 172 -1.44 9.22 7.69
C ALA A 172 -2.17 8.52 8.83
N TYR A 173 -2.52 7.23 8.66
CA TYR A 173 -3.14 6.43 9.72
C TYR A 173 -2.21 6.29 10.94
N THR A 174 -0.91 6.08 10.71
CA THR A 174 0.09 5.99 11.78
C THR A 174 0.17 7.29 12.59
N LEU A 175 0.17 8.45 11.93
CA LEU A 175 0.17 9.75 12.61
C LEU A 175 -1.05 9.93 13.50
N TRP A 176 -2.24 9.65 12.96
CA TRP A 176 -3.49 9.72 13.72
C TRP A 176 -3.47 8.75 14.91
N TYR A 177 -3.02 7.52 14.68
CA TYR A 177 -2.98 6.49 15.70
C TYR A 177 -2.01 6.83 16.83
N LEU A 178 -0.80 7.31 16.51
CA LEU A 178 0.18 7.74 17.51
C LEU A 178 -0.31 8.94 18.32
N TYR A 179 -0.97 9.91 17.67
CA TYR A 179 -1.59 11.03 18.36
C TYR A 179 -2.62 10.56 19.40
N ARG A 180 -3.47 9.60 19.03
CA ARG A 180 -4.45 8.98 19.94
C ARG A 180 -3.78 8.27 21.13
N ILE A 181 -2.68 7.55 20.89
CA ILE A 181 -1.91 6.86 21.93
C ILE A 181 -1.26 7.85 22.90
N GLU A 182 -0.62 8.90 22.38
CA GLU A 182 -0.02 9.96 23.20
C GLU A 182 -1.06 10.63 24.12
N HIS A 183 -2.23 10.96 23.58
CA HIS A 183 -3.32 11.55 24.38
C HIS A 183 -3.81 10.60 25.46
N ALA A 184 -3.95 9.31 25.16
CA ALA A 184 -4.34 8.29 26.13
C ALA A 184 -3.28 8.08 27.24
N ILE A 185 -1.99 8.24 26.93
CA ILE A 185 -0.90 8.19 27.93
C ILE A 185 -0.94 9.42 28.84
N LYS A 186 -1.17 10.62 28.28
CA LYS A 186 -1.27 11.86 29.06
C LYS A 186 -2.45 11.82 30.03
N ALA A 187 -3.63 11.44 29.55
CA ALA A 187 -4.84 11.32 30.38
C ALA A 187 -4.75 10.27 31.51
N ARG A 188 -3.78 9.33 31.46
CA ARG A 188 -3.53 8.37 32.55
C ARG A 188 -2.57 8.90 33.63
N LYS A 189 -1.86 9.99 33.36
CA LYS A 189 -0.88 10.60 34.27
C LYS A 189 -1.45 11.76 35.08
N GLU A 190 -2.55 12.33 34.61
CA GLU A 190 -3.42 13.28 35.32
C GLU A 190 -4.38 12.52 36.25
#